data_AF-A0ABD1F9G1-F1
#
_entry.id   AF-A0ABD1F9G1-F1
#
_cell.length_a   1.000
_cell.length_b   1.000
_cell.length_c   1.000
_cell.angle_alpha   90.00
_cell.angle_beta   90.00
_cell.angle_gamma   90.00
#
_symmetry.space_group_name_H-M   'P 1'
#
loop_
_entity.id
_entity.type
_entity.pdbx_description
1 polymer ?
#
loop_
_entity_poly.entity_id
_entity_poly.type
_entity_poly.pdbx_seq_one_letter_code
_entity_poly.pdbx_strand_id
1 'polypeptide(L)' 'MIPSRALTMASQAPKLMHQCRNMSMISGPPTVKVSFAEKVIHGVLILAGISAYPSWVLVNIKNYRNRS' A
#
# COMPACT_ATOMS: atom_id res chain seq x y z
N MET A 1 36.70 27.70 -40.07
CA MET A 1 37.20 27.34 -38.73
C MET A 1 35.99 27.23 -37.81
N ILE A 2 35.49 26.01 -37.57
CA ILE A 2 34.25 25.77 -36.80
C ILE A 2 34.65 25.69 -35.32
N PRO A 3 34.05 26.46 -34.40
CA PRO A 3 34.53 26.51 -33.02
C PRO A 3 34.29 25.16 -32.30
N SER A 4 35.37 24.55 -31.84
CA SER A 4 35.44 23.23 -31.19
C SER A 4 34.62 23.08 -29.91
N ARG A 5 33.97 24.15 -29.43
CA ARG A 5 33.15 24.13 -28.20
C ARG A 5 31.75 23.55 -28.39
N ALA A 6 31.29 23.40 -29.63
CA ALA A 6 29.97 22.85 -29.93
C ALA A 6 29.87 21.33 -29.65
N LEU A 7 30.98 20.58 -29.75
CA LEU A 7 30.98 19.14 -29.53
C LEU A 7 31.04 18.74 -28.04
N THR A 8 31.44 19.65 -27.15
CA THR A 8 31.56 19.32 -25.71
C THR A 8 30.21 19.35 -24.99
N MET A 9 29.20 20.06 -25.50
CA MET A 9 27.88 20.15 -24.85
C MET A 9 26.92 19.00 -25.20
N ALA A 10 27.22 18.20 -26.22
CA ALA A 10 26.28 17.17 -26.70
C ALA A 10 26.32 15.85 -25.92
N SER A 11 27.18 15.67 -24.91
CA SER A 11 27.29 14.40 -24.16
C SER A 11 26.84 14.44 -22.70
N GLN A 12 26.30 15.56 -22.21
CA GLN A 12 25.74 15.61 -20.86
C GLN A 12 24.22 15.41 -20.89
N ALA A 13 23.77 14.26 -21.40
CA ALA A 13 22.46 13.75 -21.01
C ALA A 13 22.54 13.46 -19.50
N PRO A 14 21.68 14.03 -18.65
CA PRO A 14 21.63 13.60 -17.27
C PRO A 14 21.22 12.13 -17.31
N LYS A 15 22.13 11.22 -16.99
CA LYS A 15 21.73 9.89 -16.55
C LYS A 15 20.88 10.11 -15.32
N LEU A 16 19.57 10.22 -15.51
CA LEU A 16 18.56 10.08 -14.47
C LEU A 16 18.61 8.61 -14.04
N MET A 17 19.71 8.24 -13.40
CA MET A 17 19.81 7.01 -12.65
C MET A 17 18.80 7.22 -11.52
N HIS A 18 17.61 6.63 -11.66
CA HIS A 18 16.75 6.42 -10.52
C HIS A 18 17.58 5.55 -9.58
N GLN A 19 18.27 6.19 -8.63
CA GLN A 19 18.98 5.49 -7.59
C GLN A 19 17.88 4.77 -6.81
N CYS A 20 17.60 3.53 -7.17
CA CYS A 20 16.74 2.67 -6.42
C CYS A 20 17.47 2.50 -5.09
N ARG A 21 17.08 3.31 -4.09
CA ARG A 21 17.64 3.21 -2.75
C ARG A 21 17.20 1.83 -2.25
N ASN A 22 18.08 0.85 -2.35
CA ASN A 22 17.95 -0.41 -1.65
C ASN A 22 18.11 -0.10 -0.16
N MET A 23 17.06 0.47 0.42
CA MET A 23 16.99 0.88 1.80
C MET A 23 16.36 -0.28 2.54
N SER A 24 17.17 -1.10 3.17
CA SER A 24 16.68 -2.06 4.15
C SER A 24 16.18 -1.26 5.36
N MET A 25 14.86 -1.24 5.52
CA MET A 25 14.24 -0.61 6.68
C MET A 25 14.28 -1.61 7.83
N ILE A 26 15.27 -1.48 8.71
CA ILE A 26 15.33 -2.25 9.95
C ILE A 26 14.46 -1.54 10.99
N SER A 27 13.41 -2.20 11.49
CA SER A 27 12.61 -1.66 12.58
C SER A 27 13.40 -1.74 13.89
N GLY A 28 13.45 -0.63 14.63
CA GLY A 28 13.96 -0.63 16.01
C GLY A 28 13.08 -1.46 16.95
N PRO A 29 13.49 -1.65 18.21
CA PRO A 29 12.70 -2.38 19.20
C PRO A 29 11.33 -1.69 19.41
N PRO A 30 10.25 -2.46 19.63
CA PRO A 30 8.92 -1.90 19.77
C PRO A 30 8.79 -1.06 21.04
N THR A 31 8.41 0.21 20.90
CA THR A 31 8.12 1.12 22.02
C THR A 31 6.87 0.70 22.79
N VAL A 32 5.86 0.16 22.09
CA VAL A 32 4.60 -0.34 22.67
C VAL A 32 4.44 -1.81 22.29
N LYS A 33 4.34 -2.68 23.30
CA LYS A 33 4.12 -4.12 23.11
C LYS A 33 2.63 -4.38 23.02
N VAL A 34 2.16 -4.81 21.85
CA VAL A 34 0.78 -5.27 21.68
C VAL A 34 0.67 -6.70 22.16
N SER A 35 -0.16 -6.93 23.17
CA SER A 35 -0.46 -8.24 23.72
C SER A 35 -1.15 -9.14 22.69
N PHE A 36 -1.10 -10.46 22.90
CA PHE A 36 -1.79 -11.40 22.03
C PHE A 36 -3.31 -11.16 22.01
N ALA A 37 -3.89 -10.87 23.18
CA ALA A 37 -5.31 -10.58 23.32
C ALA A 37 -5.71 -9.36 22.47
N GLU A 38 -4.94 -8.27 22.51
CA GLU A 38 -5.21 -7.09 21.67
C GLU A 38 -5.16 -7.43 20.19
N LYS A 39 -4.18 -8.23 19.74
CA LYS A 39 -4.10 -8.66 18.34
C LYS A 39 -5.32 -9.46 17.91
N VAL A 40 -5.78 -10.38 18.76
CA VAL A 40 -6.97 -11.20 18.49
C VAL A 40 -8.21 -10.33 18.41
N ILE A 41 -8.40 -9.40 19.36
CA ILE A 41 -9.55 -8.49 19.38
C ILE A 41 -9.58 -7.63 18.11
N HIS A 42 -8.45 -7.04 17.73
CA HIS A 42 -8.36 -6.25 16.50
C HIS A 42 -8.65 -7.09 15.26
N GLY A 43 -8.09 -8.30 15.19
CA GLY A 43 -8.34 -9.22 14.08
C GLY A 43 -9.82 -9.59 13.93
N VAL A 44 -10.48 -9.94 15.03
CA VAL A 44 -11.92 -10.26 15.04
C VAL A 44 -12.75 -9.05 14.65
N LEU A 45 -12.44 -7.87 15.19
CA LEU A 45 -13.19 -6.64 14.94
C LEU A 45 -13.09 -6.20 13.49
N ILE A 46 -11.90 -6.28 12.89
CA ILE A 46 -11.67 -6.00 11.47
C ILE A 46 -12.43 -7.01 10.60
N LEU A 47 -12.31 -8.31 10.90
CA LEU A 47 -12.98 -9.36 10.13
C LEU A 47 -14.50 -9.19 10.15
N ALA A 48 -15.06 -9.02 11.36
CA ALA A 48 -16.50 -8.82 11.54
C ALA A 48 -16.98 -7.54 10.83
N GLY A 49 -16.21 -6.45 10.92
CA GLY A 49 -16.54 -5.18 10.25
C GLY A 49 -16.60 -5.31 8.73
N ILE A 50 -15.63 -5.98 8.13
CA ILE A 50 -15.62 -6.22 6.67
C ILE A 50 -16.74 -7.18 6.26
N SER A 51 -17.03 -8.22 7.05
CA SER A 51 -18.02 -9.23 6.70
C SER A 51 -19.47 -8.83 7.01
N ALA A 52 -19.71 -7.89 7.90
CA ALA A 52 -21.06 -7.56 8.40
C ALA A 52 -22.00 -7.09 7.28
N TYR A 53 -21.58 -6.11 6.49
CA TYR A 53 -22.39 -5.56 5.40
C TYR A 53 -22.73 -6.58 4.30
N PRO A 54 -21.75 -7.29 3.69
CA PRO A 54 -22.06 -8.30 2.68
C PRO A 54 -22.91 -9.44 3.26
N SER A 55 -22.66 -9.85 4.51
CA SER A 55 -23.50 -10.86 5.17
C SER A 55 -24.96 -10.39 5.29
N TRP A 56 -25.19 -9.15 5.72
CA TRP A 56 -26.54 -8.57 5.82
C TRP A 56 -27.26 -8.57 4.47
N VAL A 57 -26.56 -8.20 3.39
CA VAL A 57 -27.12 -8.23 2.03
C VAL A 57 -27.51 -9.66 1.64
N LEU A 58 -26.63 -10.64 1.86
CA LEU A 58 -26.88 -12.04 1.54
C LEU A 58 -28.09 -12.60 2.28
N VAL A 59 -28.23 -12.30 3.58
CA VAL A 59 -29.37 -12.77 4.38
C VAL A 59 -30.69 -12.18 3.87
N ASN A 60 -30.67 -10.96 3.32
CA ASN A 60 -31.84 -10.25 2.84
C ASN A 60 -32.21 -10.50 1.37
N ILE A 61 -31.48 -11.34 0.63
CA ILE A 61 -31.77 -11.62 -0.79
C ILE A 61 -33.23 -12.06 -1.02
N LYS A 62 -33.79 -12.88 -0.12
CA LYS A 62 -35.19 -13.34 -0.22
C LYS A 62 -36.19 -12.18 -0.11
N ASN A 63 -35.90 -11.19 0.73
CA ASN A 63 -36.74 -10.00 0.91
C ASN A 63 -36.72 -9.10 -0.32
N TYR A 64 -35.62 -9.08 -1.07
CA TYR A 64 -35.53 -8.35 -2.33
C TYR A 64 -36.30 -9.05 -3.45
N ARG A 65 -36.24 -10.39 -3.51
CA ARG A 65 -36.89 -11.18 -4.56
C ARG A 65 -38.41 -11.23 -4.47
N ASN A 66 -38.97 -11.21 -3.26
CA ASN A 66 -40.43 -11.28 -3.07
C ASN A 66 -41.14 -9.92 -3.24
N ARG A 67 -40.40 -8.87 -3.62
CA ARG A 67 -40.92 -7.51 -3.84
C ARG A 67 -41.04 -7.10 -5.32
N SER A 68 -40.65 -7.98 -6.24
CA SER A 68 -40.84 -7.86 -7.69
C SER A 68 -41.96 -8.78 -8.16
#